data_AF-Q49UQ9-F1
#
_entry.id   AF-Q49UQ9-F1
#
_cell.length_a   1.000
_cell.length_b   1.000
_cell.length_c   1.000
_cell.angle_alpha   90.00
_cell.angle_beta   90.00
_cell.angle_gamma   90.00
#
_symmetry.space_group_name_H-M   'P 1'
#
loop_
_entity.id
_entity.type
_entity.pdbx_description
1 polymer ?
#
loop_
_entity_poly.entity_id
_entity_poly.type
_entity_poly.pdbx_seq_one_letter_code
_entity_poly.pdbx_strand_id
1 'polypeptide(L)'
;MTKDNEQERYKTLASIANTAGIVALVLTLGSLVLAIIFDWQFLDYIVKFSGVLIVLSLIIDSVPHIEEKNIKKIIYNILFIIVLVYIIFR
;
A
#
# COMPACT_ATOMS: atom_id res chain seq x y z
N MET A 1 0.89 48.54 -25.77
CA MET A 1 1.29 47.18 -25.33
C MET A 1 2.72 46.96 -25.78
N THR A 2 3.66 47.24 -24.88
CA THR A 2 5.10 47.32 -25.14
C THR A 2 5.74 45.94 -25.00
N LYS A 3 6.68 45.61 -25.90
CA LYS A 3 7.42 44.34 -25.98
C LYS A 3 8.06 43.88 -24.65
N ASP A 4 8.30 44.80 -23.72
CA ASP A 4 8.78 44.52 -22.36
C ASP A 4 7.83 43.63 -21.55
N ASN A 5 6.51 43.87 -21.60
CA ASN A 5 5.55 43.10 -20.81
C ASN A 5 5.44 41.64 -21.30
N GLU A 6 5.69 41.37 -22.59
CA GLU A 6 5.72 40.01 -23.12
C GLU A 6 7.01 39.28 -22.74
N GLN A 7 8.16 39.96 -22.73
CA GLN A 7 9.42 39.38 -22.29
C GLN A 7 9.43 39.06 -20.79
N GLU A 8 8.84 39.92 -19.96
CA GLU A 8 8.72 39.69 -18.52
C GLU A 8 7.77 38.53 -18.21
N ARG A 9 6.64 38.43 -18.93
CA ARG A 9 5.73 37.28 -18.86
C ARG A 9 6.41 36.00 -19.34
N TYR A 10 7.19 36.04 -20.41
CA TYR A 10 7.92 34.88 -20.92
C TYR A 10 8.98 34.40 -19.93
N LYS A 11 9.74 35.31 -19.31
CA LYS A 11 10.71 34.97 -18.25
C LYS A 11 10.03 34.33 -17.05
N THR A 12 8.86 34.85 -16.66
CA THR A 12 8.07 34.30 -15.55
C THR A 12 7.55 32.90 -15.88
N LEU A 13 6.99 32.70 -17.08
CA LEU A 13 6.52 31.40 -17.56
C LEU A 13 7.66 30.38 -17.69
N ALA A 14 8.82 30.81 -18.19
CA ALA A 14 10.01 29.96 -18.29
C ALA A 14 10.53 29.55 -16.90
N SER A 15 10.51 30.46 -15.92
CA SER A 15 10.88 30.17 -14.53
C SER A 15 9.93 29.17 -13.88
N ILE A 16 8.62 29.34 -14.08
CA ILE A 16 7.60 28.41 -13.59
C ILE A 16 7.75 27.04 -14.25
N ALA A 17 7.96 26.99 -15.57
CA ALA A 17 8.14 25.75 -16.31
C ALA A 17 9.40 24.99 -15.86
N ASN A 18 10.49 25.71 -15.60
CA ASN A 18 11.73 25.12 -15.09
C ASN A 18 11.55 24.57 -13.67
N THR A 19 10.88 25.33 -12.81
CA THR A 19 10.56 24.89 -11.43
C THR A 19 9.67 23.65 -11.47
N ALA A 20 8.63 23.65 -12.30
CA ALA A 20 7.75 22.51 -12.51
C ALA A 20 8.52 21.28 -13.05
N GLY A 21 9.47 21.49 -13.96
CA GLY A 21 10.35 20.44 -14.47
C GLY A 21 11.24 19.82 -13.38
N ILE A 22 11.81 20.64 -12.49
CA ILE A 22 12.59 20.17 -11.34
C ILE A 22 11.70 19.38 -10.37
N VAL A 23 10.50 19.88 -10.06
CA VAL A 23 9.54 19.17 -9.19
C VAL A 23 9.14 17.82 -9.81
N ALA A 24 8.86 17.79 -11.11
CA ALA A 24 8.54 16.56 -11.82
C ALA A 24 9.70 15.54 -11.81
N LEU A 25 10.94 16.00 -11.96
CA LEU A 25 12.13 15.15 -11.84
C LEU A 25 12.29 14.58 -10.43
N VAL A 26 12.14 15.40 -9.39
CA VAL A 26 12.21 14.94 -7.99
C VAL A 26 11.10 13.94 -7.69
N LEU A 27 9.87 14.18 -8.15
CA LEU A 27 8.76 13.24 -8.00
C LEU A 27 8.99 11.92 -8.75
N THR A 28 9.53 11.99 -9.96
CA THR A 28 9.82 10.80 -10.77
C THR A 28 10.93 9.96 -10.14
N LEU A 29 12.01 10.60 -9.70
CA LEU A 29 13.12 9.93 -9.00
C LEU A 29 12.68 9.38 -7.64
N GLY A 30 11.89 10.14 -6.88
CA GLY A 30 11.30 9.69 -5.63
C GLY A 30 10.39 8.47 -5.84
N SER A 31 9.55 8.49 -6.88
CA SER A 31 8.70 7.36 -7.24
C SER A 31 9.50 6.14 -7.69
N LEU A 32 10.61 6.33 -8.41
CA LEU A 32 11.52 5.26 -8.80
C LEU A 32 12.20 4.65 -7.57
N VAL A 33 12.65 5.47 -6.63
CA VAL A 33 13.25 5.04 -5.35
C VAL A 33 12.22 4.30 -4.51
N LEU A 34 10.98 4.79 -4.43
CA LEU A 34 9.88 4.04 -3.79
C LEU A 34 9.61 2.74 -4.53
N ALA A 35 9.58 2.70 -5.87
CA ALA A 35 9.37 1.47 -6.61
C ALA A 35 10.52 0.45 -6.43
N ILE A 36 11.74 0.92 -6.16
CA ILE A 36 12.92 0.09 -5.86
C ILE A 36 12.91 -0.38 -4.40
N ILE A 37 12.54 0.48 -3.45
CA ILE A 37 12.47 0.15 -2.01
C ILE A 37 11.25 -0.74 -1.72
N PHE A 38 10.10 -0.41 -2.30
CA PHE A 38 8.88 -1.19 -2.31
C PHE A 38 8.91 -2.18 -3.48
N ASP A 39 10.03 -2.91 -3.61
CA ASP A 39 10.12 -4.08 -4.47
C ASP A 39 8.92 -5.00 -4.19
N TRP A 40 8.51 -5.82 -5.15
CA TRP A 40 7.42 -6.79 -4.96
C TRP A 40 7.58 -7.63 -3.68
N GLN A 41 8.83 -7.80 -3.25
CA GLN A 41 9.19 -8.42 -1.97
C GLN A 41 8.67 -7.66 -0.73
N PHE A 42 8.69 -6.33 -0.72
CA PHE A 42 8.14 -5.55 0.40
C PHE A 42 6.61 -5.72 0.49
N LEU A 43 5.95 -5.72 -0.67
CA LEU A 43 4.52 -6.00 -0.72
C LEU A 43 4.22 -7.42 -0.24
N ASP A 44 5.06 -8.39 -0.60
CA ASP A 44 4.99 -9.78 -0.12
C ASP A 44 5.17 -9.88 1.41
N TYR A 45 6.09 -9.10 1.99
CA TYR A 45 6.23 -8.97 3.45
C TYR A 45 5.00 -8.37 4.12
N ILE A 46 4.41 -7.30 3.56
CA ILE A 46 3.18 -6.71 4.09
C ILE A 46 2.02 -7.70 4.00
N VAL A 47 1.88 -8.41 2.89
CA VAL A 47 0.82 -9.41 2.69
C VAL A 47 0.97 -10.55 3.70
N LYS A 48 2.19 -11.05 3.91
CA LYS A 48 2.47 -12.08 4.93
C LYS A 48 2.21 -11.56 6.34
N PHE A 49 2.68 -10.36 6.68
CA PHE A 49 2.48 -9.75 8.00
C PHE A 49 1.00 -9.49 8.30
N SER A 50 0.26 -8.92 7.35
CA SER A 50 -1.19 -8.74 7.47
C SER A 50 -1.92 -10.08 7.53
N GLY A 51 -1.45 -11.10 6.81
CA GLY A 51 -1.92 -12.47 6.93
C GLY A 51 -1.82 -13.02 8.34
N VAL A 52 -0.68 -12.82 9.01
CA VAL A 52 -0.50 -13.23 10.42
C VAL A 52 -1.53 -12.53 11.31
N LEU A 53 -1.74 -11.23 11.13
CA LEU A 53 -2.73 -10.47 11.91
C LEU A 53 -4.17 -10.96 11.68
N ILE A 54 -4.53 -11.29 10.45
CA ILE A 54 -5.86 -11.84 10.12
C ILE A 54 -6.07 -13.18 10.80
N VAL A 55 -5.09 -14.09 10.73
CA VAL A 55 -5.17 -15.40 11.40
C VAL A 55 -5.31 -15.23 12.90
N LEU A 56 -4.55 -14.32 13.51
CA LEU A 56 -4.65 -14.04 14.95
C LEU A 56 -6.04 -13.51 15.33
N SER A 57 -6.61 -12.62 14.51
CA SER A 57 -7.97 -12.11 14.70
C SER A 57 -9.02 -13.23 14.67
N LEU A 58 -8.90 -14.17 13.72
CA LEU A 58 -9.81 -15.31 13.60
C LEU A 58 -9.68 -16.30 14.78
N ILE A 59 -8.49 -16.45 15.34
CA ILE A 59 -8.28 -17.23 16.56
C ILE A 59 -9.01 -16.57 17.74
N ILE A 60 -8.90 -15.24 17.87
CA ILE A 60 -9.61 -14.48 18.92
C ILE A 60 -11.13 -14.58 18.72
N ASP A 61 -11.62 -14.45 17.49
CA ASP A 61 -13.05 -14.62 17.16
C ASP A 61 -13.55 -16.06 17.41
N SER A 62 -12.65 -17.06 17.39
CA SER A 62 -12.99 -18.44 17.74
C SER A 62 -13.21 -18.65 19.24
N VAL A 63 -12.63 -17.82 20.12
CA VAL A 63 -12.72 -17.97 21.59
C VAL A 63 -14.16 -18.04 22.09
N PRO A 64 -15.07 -17.09 21.79
CA PRO A 64 -16.45 -17.15 22.25
C PRO A 64 -17.20 -18.38 21.71
N HIS A 65 -16.87 -18.84 20.49
CA HIS A 65 -17.49 -20.04 19.92
C HIS A 65 -17.09 -21.33 20.65
N ILE A 66 -15.88 -21.38 21.21
CA ILE A 66 -15.40 -22.47 22.07
C ILE A 66 -16.15 -22.46 23.41
N GLU A 67 -16.34 -21.28 23.99
CA GLU A 67 -17.10 -21.09 25.22
C GLU A 67 -18.57 -21.52 25.06
N GLU A 68 -19.20 -21.15 23.93
CA GLU A 68 -20.55 -21.58 23.56
C GLU A 68 -20.65 -23.07 23.19
N LYS A 69 -19.54 -23.81 23.17
CA LYS A 69 -19.45 -25.22 22.72
C LYS A 69 -20.09 -25.44 21.35
N ASN A 70 -20.04 -24.45 20.46
CA ASN A 70 -20.65 -24.53 19.14
C ASN A 70 -19.73 -25.23 18.15
N ILE A 71 -19.64 -26.56 18.27
CA ILE A 71 -18.70 -27.42 17.53
C ILE A 71 -18.78 -27.19 16.01
N LYS A 72 -19.98 -26.96 15.46
CA LYS A 72 -20.16 -26.69 14.02
C LYS A 72 -19.45 -25.41 13.58
N LYS A 73 -19.61 -24.33 14.35
CA LYS A 73 -18.93 -23.04 14.06
C LYS A 73 -17.43 -23.14 14.28
N ILE A 74 -16.98 -23.85 15.31
CA ILE A 74 -15.54 -24.06 15.58
C ILE A 74 -14.88 -24.77 14.41
N ILE A 75 -15.47 -25.87 13.92
CA ILE A 75 -14.93 -26.62 12.77
C ILE A 75 -14.89 -25.73 11.52
N TYR A 76 -15.96 -24.97 11.25
CA TYR A 76 -15.99 -24.05 10.12
C TYR A 76 -14.89 -22.98 10.22
N ASN A 77 -14.68 -22.40 11.39
CA ASN A 77 -13.66 -21.37 11.58
C ASN A 77 -12.24 -21.93 11.42
N ILE A 78 -11.98 -23.13 11.95
CA ILE A 78 -10.69 -23.82 11.76
C ILE A 78 -10.44 -24.09 10.27
N LEU A 79 -11.44 -24.60 9.55
CA LEU A 79 -11.33 -24.90 8.13
C LEU A 79 -11.08 -23.62 7.31
N PHE A 80 -11.74 -22.52 7.68
CA PHE A 80 -11.56 -21.21 7.08
C PHE A 80 -10.15 -20.64 7.31
N ILE A 81 -9.61 -20.76 8.53
CA ILE A 81 -8.23 -20.36 8.86
C ILE A 81 -7.23 -21.15 8.01
N ILE A 82 -7.39 -22.48 7.88
CA ILE A 82 -6.50 -23.33 7.08
C ILE A 82 -6.46 -22.88 5.61
N VAL A 83 -7.63 -22.58 5.02
CA VAL A 83 -7.71 -22.11 3.64
C VAL A 83 -7.06 -20.74 3.47
N LEU A 84 -7.29 -19.81 4.39
CA LEU A 84 -6.67 -18.48 4.34
C LEU A 84 -5.15 -18.55 4.49
N VAL A 85 -4.65 -19.36 5.43
CA VAL A 85 -3.20 -19.58 5.59
C VAL A 85 -2.60 -20.14 4.31
N TYR A 86 -3.25 -21.12 3.69
CA TYR A 86 -2.79 -21.69 2.42
C TYR A 86 -2.78 -20.68 1.27
N ILE A 87 -3.71 -19.73 1.22
CA ILE A 87 -3.76 -18.72 0.15
C ILE A 87 -2.73 -17.61 0.39
N ILE A 88 -2.57 -17.15 1.63
CA ILE A 88 -1.73 -15.99 1.96
C ILE A 88 -0.24 -16.36 2.07
N PHE A 89 0.07 -17.59 2.49
CA PHE A 89 1.45 -18.03 2.72
C PHE A 89 1.97 -19.03 1.67
N ARG A 90 1.19 -19.30 0.61
CA ARG A 90 1.67 -20.02 -0.57
C ARG A 90 2.43 -19.09 -1.50
#